data_AF-A0A535R2V1-F1
#
_entry.id   AF-A0A535R2V1-F1
#
_cell.length_a   1.000
_cell.length_b   1.000
_cell.length_c   1.000
_cell.angle_alpha   90.00
_cell.angle_beta   90.00
_cell.angle_gamma   90.00
#
_symmetry.space_group_name_H-M   'P 1'
#
loop_
_entity.id
_entity.type
_entity.pdbx_description
1 polymer ?
#
loop_
_entity_poly.entity_id
_entity_poly.type
_entity_poly.pdbx_seq_one_letter_code
_entity_poly.pdbx_strand_id
1 'polypeptide(L)'
;MAVCKQCGCAMPLGSKTCDMCATMGAIAPAQTVWTPPKEVAGAAELTASAASWATSPGAIRKTDLDKATKGMRRAFRIYAIIGVINIGLGLLAELADLTALQGIFNWYSAIEGGIFLLIAYFVRRGSLAATIVGAVLYLLDTLALILAGSFSIVRLIILVFLGEAILAAIQVRKQRKLMQQQPPVDQSRAA
;
A
#
# COMPACT_ATOMS: atom_id res chain seq x y z
N MET A 1 52.63 -5.09 33.51
CA MET A 1 51.20 -5.36 33.74
C MET A 1 50.70 -6.19 32.57
N ALA A 2 50.21 -7.41 32.82
CA ALA A 2 49.65 -8.23 31.75
C ALA A 2 48.22 -7.74 31.46
N VAL A 3 47.87 -7.62 30.18
CA VAL A 3 46.52 -7.25 29.75
C VAL A 3 45.89 -8.48 29.13
N CYS A 4 44.67 -8.81 29.54
CA CYS A 4 43.95 -9.96 28.99
C CYS A 4 43.59 -9.69 27.52
N LYS A 5 44.01 -10.59 26.61
CA LYS A 5 43.71 -10.48 25.17
C LYS A 5 42.22 -10.49 24.83
N GLN A 6 41.38 -10.99 25.73
CA GLN A 6 39.96 -11.21 25.46
C GLN A 6 39.07 -10.07 25.94
N CYS A 7 39.41 -9.44 27.07
CA CYS A 7 38.63 -8.38 27.71
C CYS A 7 39.33 -7.01 27.67
N GLY A 8 40.65 -6.95 27.40
CA GLY A 8 41.44 -5.72 27.46
C GLY A 8 41.71 -5.20 28.88
N CYS A 9 41.25 -5.88 29.94
CA CYS A 9 41.47 -5.48 31.33
C CYS A 9 42.84 -5.94 31.87
N ALA A 10 43.32 -5.23 32.89
CA ALA A 10 44.53 -5.59 33.62
C ALA A 10 44.35 -6.95 34.34
N MET A 11 45.35 -7.82 34.20
CA MET A 11 45.45 -9.09 34.93
C MET A 11 46.26 -8.89 36.22
N PRO A 12 45.77 -9.38 37.38
CA PRO A 12 46.59 -9.45 38.58
C PRO A 12 47.76 -10.42 38.39
N LEU A 13 48.91 -10.10 38.99
CA LEU A 13 50.13 -10.91 38.91
C LEU A 13 49.88 -12.30 39.51
N GLY A 14 50.01 -13.35 38.70
CA GLY A 14 49.83 -14.74 39.11
C GLY A 14 48.48 -15.37 38.75
N SER A 15 47.51 -14.62 38.20
CA SER A 15 46.24 -15.19 37.72
C SER A 15 46.30 -15.56 36.23
N LYS A 16 45.48 -16.55 35.84
CA LYS A 16 45.27 -16.91 34.42
C LYS A 16 44.06 -16.18 33.81
N THR A 17 43.29 -15.41 34.58
CA THR A 17 42.04 -14.76 34.15
C THR A 17 41.96 -13.31 34.66
N CYS A 18 41.36 -12.41 33.85
CA CYS A 18 41.03 -11.03 34.28
C CYS A 18 39.75 -11.04 35.15
N ASP A 19 39.62 -10.12 36.10
CA ASP A 19 38.43 -10.00 36.97
C ASP A 19 37.13 -9.91 36.17
N MET A 20 37.17 -9.24 35.02
CA MET A 20 36.02 -9.12 34.15
C MET A 20 35.63 -10.45 33.46
N CYS A 21 36.61 -11.28 33.08
CA CYS A 21 36.35 -12.61 32.54
C CYS A 21 35.93 -13.60 33.64
N ALA A 22 36.42 -13.44 34.87
CA ALA A 22 36.01 -14.25 36.01
C ALA A 22 34.55 -13.99 36.39
N THR A 23 34.12 -12.72 36.39
CA THR A 23 32.73 -12.33 36.65
C THR A 23 31.80 -12.67 35.48
N MET A 24 32.19 -12.42 34.23
CA MET A 24 31.40 -12.81 33.04
C MET A 24 31.29 -14.34 32.87
N GLY A 25 32.29 -15.11 33.33
CA GLY A 25 32.22 -16.58 33.37
C GLY A 25 31.21 -17.11 34.38
N ALA A 26 30.95 -16.36 35.46
CA ALA A 26 29.94 -16.70 36.47
C ALA A 26 28.52 -16.22 36.10
N ILE A 27 28.39 -15.32 35.12
CA ILE A 27 27.12 -14.74 34.65
C ILE A 27 26.78 -15.20 33.22
N ALA A 28 27.55 -16.14 32.65
CA ALA A 28 27.22 -16.74 31.37
C ALA A 28 25.81 -17.34 31.47
N PRO A 29 24.80 -16.84 30.72
CA PRO A 29 23.53 -17.54 30.64
C PRO A 29 23.88 -18.93 30.12
N ALA A 30 23.44 -19.97 30.84
CA ALA A 30 23.51 -21.32 30.32
C ALA A 30 22.97 -21.26 28.89
N GLN A 31 23.86 -21.44 27.91
CA GLN A 31 23.47 -21.51 26.51
C GLN A 31 22.55 -22.72 26.46
N THR A 32 21.25 -22.47 26.49
CA THR A 32 20.25 -23.48 26.18
C THR A 32 20.52 -23.83 24.73
N VAL A 33 21.31 -24.88 24.53
CA VAL A 33 21.41 -25.58 23.26
C VAL A 33 19.96 -25.82 22.87
N TRP A 34 19.49 -25.08 21.87
CA TRP A 34 18.15 -25.26 21.35
C TRP A 34 18.11 -26.69 20.81
N THR A 35 17.51 -27.59 21.59
CA THR A 35 17.19 -28.93 21.16
C THR A 35 15.84 -28.82 20.47
N PRO A 36 15.74 -29.20 19.18
CA PRO A 36 14.44 -29.26 18.53
C PRO A 36 13.55 -30.19 19.38
N PRO A 37 12.33 -29.77 19.75
CA PRO A 37 11.42 -30.64 20.47
C PRO A 37 11.24 -31.91 19.64
N LYS A 38 11.55 -33.06 20.25
CA LYS A 38 11.51 -34.38 19.61
C LYS A 38 10.08 -34.84 19.31
N GLU A 39 9.10 -34.09 19.78
CA GLU A 39 7.72 -34.25 19.41
C GLU A 39 7.50 -33.56 18.08
N VAL A 40 7.36 -34.39 17.06
CA VAL A 40 6.90 -33.99 15.74
C VAL A 40 5.54 -33.34 15.96
N ALA A 41 5.51 -32.01 16.14
CA ALA A 41 4.28 -31.24 16.20
C ALA A 41 3.45 -31.70 15.01
N GLY A 42 2.36 -32.39 15.29
CA GLY A 42 1.58 -33.06 14.24
C GLY A 42 1.22 -32.04 13.18
N ALA A 43 1.09 -32.45 11.92
CA ALA A 43 0.75 -31.54 10.83
C ALA A 43 -0.43 -30.60 11.19
N ALA A 44 -1.36 -31.08 12.02
CA ALA A 44 -2.45 -30.34 12.63
C ALA A 44 -2.01 -29.10 13.45
N GLU A 45 -1.00 -29.21 14.33
CA GLU A 45 -0.51 -28.10 15.16
C GLU A 45 0.31 -27.09 14.37
N LEU A 46 1.07 -27.56 13.37
CA LEU A 46 1.75 -26.68 12.41
C LEU A 46 0.74 -25.95 11.53
N THR A 47 -0.35 -26.60 11.12
CA THR A 47 -1.46 -25.91 10.41
C THR A 47 -2.26 -25.00 11.32
N ALA A 48 -2.45 -25.32 12.61
CA ALA A 48 -3.16 -24.46 13.56
C ALA A 48 -2.35 -23.20 13.88
N SER A 49 -1.02 -23.34 13.99
CA SER A 49 -0.07 -22.24 14.12
C SER A 49 0.02 -21.43 12.83
N ALA A 50 0.04 -22.04 11.65
CA ALA A 50 -0.03 -21.29 10.40
C ALA A 50 -1.39 -20.60 10.21
N ALA A 51 -2.48 -21.23 10.65
CA ALA A 51 -3.84 -20.69 10.56
C ALA A 51 -4.04 -19.51 11.49
N SER A 52 -3.47 -19.51 12.70
CA SER A 52 -3.58 -18.38 13.64
C SER A 52 -2.87 -17.11 13.16
N TRP A 53 -1.86 -17.25 12.29
CA TRP A 53 -1.18 -16.11 11.65
C TRP A 53 -1.91 -15.68 10.38
N ALA A 54 -2.56 -16.62 9.68
CA ALA A 54 -3.41 -16.34 8.52
C ALA A 54 -4.77 -15.70 8.88
N THR A 55 -5.24 -15.91 10.11
CA THR A 55 -6.47 -15.29 10.67
C THR A 55 -6.19 -14.16 11.66
N SER A 56 -4.91 -13.82 11.90
CA SER A 56 -4.52 -12.69 12.71
C SER A 56 -5.23 -11.41 12.22
N PRO A 57 -5.86 -10.62 13.10
CA PRO A 57 -6.59 -9.38 12.76
C PRO A 57 -5.74 -8.28 12.08
N GLY A 58 -4.48 -8.56 11.80
CA GLY A 58 -3.56 -7.69 11.07
C GLY A 58 -2.71 -8.48 10.08
N ALA A 59 -3.24 -9.47 9.37
CA ALA A 59 -2.60 -10.04 8.17
C ALA A 59 -3.33 -9.57 6.92
N ILE A 60 -2.68 -8.76 6.07
CA ILE A 60 -3.25 -8.33 4.80
C ILE A 60 -3.34 -9.58 3.94
N ARG A 61 -4.57 -10.02 3.67
CA ARG A 61 -4.77 -11.15 2.77
C ARG A 61 -4.30 -10.72 1.39
N LYS A 62 -3.55 -11.59 0.71
CA LYS A 62 -3.15 -11.38 -0.70
C LYS A 62 -4.34 -11.00 -1.58
N THR A 63 -5.53 -11.55 -1.27
CA THR A 63 -6.80 -11.23 -1.92
C THR A 63 -7.20 -9.75 -1.85
N ASP A 64 -6.94 -9.07 -0.73
CA ASP A 64 -7.30 -7.67 -0.54
C ASP A 64 -6.33 -6.74 -1.30
N LEU A 65 -5.05 -7.14 -1.34
CA LEU A 65 -4.03 -6.47 -2.14
C LEU A 65 -4.30 -6.62 -3.64
N ASP A 66 -4.70 -7.81 -4.08
CA ASP A 66 -5.11 -8.10 -5.46
C ASP A 66 -6.38 -7.35 -5.85
N LYS A 67 -7.34 -7.22 -4.93
CA LYS A 67 -8.56 -6.43 -5.16
C LYS A 67 -8.24 -4.95 -5.32
N ALA A 68 -7.38 -4.38 -4.48
CA ALA A 68 -6.99 -2.98 -4.57
C ALA A 68 -6.16 -2.68 -5.83
N THR A 69 -5.24 -3.56 -6.21
CA THR A 69 -4.46 -3.40 -7.45
C THR A 69 -5.32 -3.52 -8.71
N LYS A 70 -6.30 -4.44 -8.73
CA LYS A 70 -7.31 -4.52 -9.80
C LYS A 70 -8.17 -3.25 -9.85
N GLY A 71 -8.58 -2.71 -8.70
CA GLY A 71 -9.32 -1.45 -8.58
C GLY A 71 -8.54 -0.27 -9.17
N MET A 72 -7.26 -0.13 -8.81
CA MET A 72 -6.40 0.93 -9.37
C MET A 72 -6.15 0.77 -10.88
N ARG A 73 -6.01 -0.46 -11.37
CA ARG A 73 -5.88 -0.71 -12.81
C ARG A 73 -7.15 -0.35 -13.58
N ARG A 74 -8.32 -0.59 -12.99
CA ARG A 74 -9.62 -0.14 -13.57
C ARG A 74 -9.73 1.38 -13.57
N ALA A 75 -9.43 2.04 -12.46
CA ALA A 75 -9.44 3.50 -12.37
C ALA A 75 -8.49 4.14 -13.39
N PHE A 76 -7.28 3.59 -13.54
CA PHE A 76 -6.34 4.01 -14.58
C PHE A 76 -6.96 3.92 -15.99
N ARG A 77 -7.56 2.77 -16.34
CA ARG A 77 -8.19 2.58 -17.66
C ARG A 77 -9.32 3.58 -17.89
N ILE A 78 -10.15 3.82 -16.89
CA ILE A 78 -11.26 4.77 -16.97
C ILE A 78 -10.73 6.18 -17.28
N TYR A 79 -9.79 6.69 -16.47
CA TYR A 79 -9.21 8.01 -16.69
C TYR A 79 -8.47 8.11 -18.03
N ALA A 80 -7.76 7.06 -18.43
CA ALA A 80 -7.07 7.04 -19.72
C ALA A 80 -8.05 7.10 -20.90
N ILE A 81 -9.13 6.32 -20.86
CA ILE A 81 -10.15 6.30 -21.92
C ILE A 81 -10.84 7.66 -22.01
N ILE A 82 -11.30 8.20 -20.87
CA ILE A 82 -11.97 9.51 -20.82
C ILE A 82 -11.02 10.60 -21.33
N GLY A 83 -9.76 10.59 -20.88
CA GLY A 83 -8.76 11.56 -21.29
C GLY A 83 -8.49 11.53 -22.80
N VAL A 84 -8.31 10.35 -23.38
CA VAL A 84 -8.10 10.20 -24.84
C VAL A 84 -9.33 10.64 -25.63
N ILE A 85 -10.54 10.28 -25.18
CA ILE A 85 -11.78 10.65 -25.88
C ILE A 85 -11.97 12.17 -25.86
N ASN A 86 -11.81 12.81 -24.70
CA ASN A 86 -11.99 14.26 -24.56
C ASN A 86 -10.94 15.05 -25.38
N ILE A 87 -9.66 14.62 -25.35
CA ILE A 87 -8.63 15.23 -26.21
C ILE A 87 -8.94 15.00 -27.68
N GLY A 88 -9.26 13.77 -28.07
CA GLY A 88 -9.49 13.41 -29.46
C GLY A 88 -10.69 14.16 -30.06
N LEU A 89 -11.81 14.19 -29.34
CA LEU A 89 -13.01 14.90 -29.78
C LEU A 89 -12.84 16.41 -29.73
N GLY A 90 -12.19 16.95 -28.69
CA GLY A 90 -11.91 18.39 -28.59
C GLY A 90 -10.98 18.88 -29.71
N LEU A 91 -9.90 18.15 -30.00
CA LEU A 91 -9.02 18.47 -31.11
C LEU A 91 -9.71 18.27 -32.46
N LEU A 92 -10.48 17.19 -32.66
CA LEU A 92 -11.17 16.95 -33.92
C LEU A 92 -12.20 18.05 -34.21
N ALA A 93 -12.96 18.47 -33.20
CA ALA A 93 -13.95 19.53 -33.34
C ALA A 93 -13.29 20.87 -33.73
N GLU A 94 -12.14 21.17 -33.15
CA GLU A 94 -11.43 22.41 -33.42
C GLU A 94 -10.70 22.40 -34.77
N LEU A 95 -9.95 21.33 -35.07
CA LEU A 95 -9.17 21.22 -36.31
C LEU A 95 -10.04 21.04 -37.55
N ALA A 96 -11.23 20.46 -37.42
CA ALA A 96 -12.17 20.29 -38.52
C ALA A 96 -13.24 21.39 -38.59
N ASP A 97 -13.14 22.40 -37.72
CA ASP A 97 -14.05 23.55 -37.65
C ASP A 97 -15.55 23.17 -37.62
N LEU A 98 -15.84 22.08 -36.89
CA LEU A 98 -17.18 21.52 -36.80
C LEU A 98 -17.98 22.34 -35.79
N THR A 99 -18.66 23.39 -36.25
CA THR A 99 -19.49 24.28 -35.41
C THR A 99 -20.51 23.55 -34.53
N ALA A 100 -21.12 22.47 -35.02
CA ALA A 100 -22.02 21.64 -34.23
C ALA A 100 -21.33 20.87 -33.09
N LEU A 101 -20.04 20.55 -33.26
CA LEU A 101 -19.25 19.78 -32.30
C LEU A 101 -18.50 20.71 -31.32
N GLN A 102 -18.06 21.89 -31.76
CA GLN A 102 -17.43 22.94 -30.94
C GLN A 102 -18.33 23.43 -29.78
N GLY A 103 -19.66 23.34 -29.94
CA GLY A 103 -20.60 23.66 -28.86
C GLY A 103 -20.50 22.73 -27.64
N ILE A 104 -19.91 21.53 -27.81
CA ILE A 104 -19.83 20.49 -26.77
C ILE A 104 -18.38 20.08 -26.50
N PHE A 105 -17.56 19.96 -27.55
CA PHE A 105 -16.16 19.58 -27.52
C PHE A 105 -15.33 20.69 -28.17
N ASN A 106 -14.66 21.49 -27.35
CA ASN A 106 -13.79 22.59 -27.76
C ASN A 106 -12.42 22.45 -27.06
N TRP A 107 -11.59 23.50 -27.12
CA TRP A 107 -10.32 23.55 -26.37
C TRP A 107 -10.46 23.25 -24.87
N TYR A 108 -11.58 23.63 -24.23
CA TYR A 108 -11.80 23.30 -22.83
C TYR A 108 -11.88 21.78 -22.62
N SER A 109 -12.60 21.06 -23.49
CA SER A 109 -12.65 19.59 -23.45
C SER A 109 -11.28 18.95 -23.70
N ALA A 110 -10.49 19.51 -24.62
CA ALA A 110 -9.14 19.00 -24.87
C ALA A 110 -8.21 19.20 -23.65
N ILE A 111 -8.27 20.36 -23.00
CA ILE A 111 -7.51 20.64 -21.77
C ILE A 111 -7.96 19.70 -20.64
N GLU A 112 -9.27 19.53 -20.48
CA GLU A 112 -9.85 18.64 -19.47
C GLU A 112 -9.41 17.19 -19.68
N GLY A 113 -9.43 16.69 -20.92
CA GLY A 113 -8.91 15.37 -21.25
C GLY A 113 -7.41 15.24 -20.94
N GLY A 114 -6.63 16.30 -21.17
CA GLY A 114 -5.22 16.39 -20.77
C GLY A 114 -5.02 16.23 -19.26
N ILE A 115 -5.84 16.90 -18.46
CA ILE A 115 -5.83 16.79 -17.00
C ILE A 115 -6.14 15.35 -16.57
N PHE A 116 -7.15 14.70 -17.17
CA PHE A 116 -7.49 13.31 -16.87
C PHE A 116 -6.37 12.33 -17.24
N LEU A 117 -5.63 12.55 -18.34
CA LEU A 117 -4.44 11.75 -18.65
C LEU A 117 -3.32 11.94 -17.64
N LEU A 118 -3.11 13.17 -17.18
CA LEU A 118 -2.11 13.50 -16.17
C LEU A 118 -2.44 12.80 -14.84
N ILE A 119 -3.73 12.80 -14.47
CA ILE A 119 -4.23 12.03 -13.34
C ILE A 119 -4.06 10.54 -13.57
N ALA A 120 -4.37 10.01 -14.75
CA ALA A 120 -4.16 8.61 -15.09
C ALA A 120 -2.69 8.20 -14.90
N TYR A 121 -1.75 9.06 -15.31
CA TYR A 121 -0.32 8.83 -15.09
C TYR A 121 0.03 8.69 -13.61
N PHE A 122 -0.51 9.54 -12.74
CA PHE A 122 -0.30 9.43 -11.30
C PHE A 122 -1.02 8.24 -10.66
N VAL A 123 -2.21 7.89 -11.15
CA VAL A 123 -2.96 6.70 -10.71
C VAL A 123 -2.21 5.43 -11.07
N ARG A 124 -1.54 5.39 -12.24
CA ARG A 124 -0.66 4.26 -12.64
C ARG A 124 0.50 4.05 -11.66
N ARG A 125 1.01 5.14 -11.05
CA ARG A 125 2.04 5.09 -10.01
C ARG A 125 1.49 4.70 -8.62
N GLY A 126 0.19 4.45 -8.49
CA GLY A 126 -0.45 4.06 -7.23
C GLY A 126 -0.78 5.22 -6.28
N SER A 127 -0.81 6.46 -6.80
CA SER A 127 -1.13 7.64 -6.00
C SER A 127 -2.63 7.72 -5.71
N LEU A 128 -3.02 7.36 -4.48
CA LEU A 128 -4.41 7.43 -4.01
C LEU A 128 -4.93 8.89 -3.97
N ALA A 129 -4.06 9.85 -3.66
CA ALA A 129 -4.42 11.26 -3.68
C ALA A 129 -4.84 11.70 -5.10
N ALA A 130 -4.11 11.28 -6.13
CA ALA A 130 -4.47 11.56 -7.52
C ALA A 130 -5.81 10.89 -7.90
N THR A 131 -6.07 9.67 -7.43
CA THR A 131 -7.36 9.01 -7.67
C THR A 131 -8.53 9.76 -7.03
N ILE A 132 -8.35 10.29 -5.81
CA ILE A 132 -9.38 11.08 -5.13
C ILE A 132 -9.59 12.41 -5.85
N VAL A 133 -8.52 13.14 -6.17
CA VAL A 133 -8.60 14.41 -6.90
C VAL A 133 -9.29 14.21 -8.25
N GLY A 134 -8.94 13.16 -8.99
CA GLY A 134 -9.60 12.81 -10.25
C GLY A 134 -11.07 12.48 -10.08
N ALA A 135 -11.46 11.81 -9.01
CA ALA A 135 -12.85 11.48 -8.76
C ALA A 135 -13.67 12.72 -8.39
N VAL A 136 -13.09 13.63 -7.60
CA VAL A 136 -13.73 14.91 -7.27
C VAL A 136 -13.88 15.78 -8.53
N LEU A 137 -12.84 15.88 -9.35
CA LEU A 137 -12.90 16.60 -10.63
C LEU A 137 -13.99 16.01 -11.55
N TYR A 138 -14.01 14.69 -11.69
CA TYR A 138 -15.01 14.01 -12.52
C TYR A 138 -16.45 14.18 -11.97
N LEU A 139 -16.60 14.21 -10.65
CA LEU A 139 -17.88 14.49 -9.99
C LEU A 139 -18.33 15.93 -10.28
N LEU A 140 -17.43 16.90 -10.16
CA LEU A 140 -17.73 18.31 -10.43
C LEU A 140 -18.10 18.54 -11.90
N ASP A 141 -17.37 17.94 -12.84
CA ASP A 141 -17.71 17.98 -14.26
C ASP A 141 -19.10 17.35 -14.52
N THR A 142 -19.37 16.20 -13.89
CA THR A 142 -20.69 15.57 -14.00
C THR A 142 -21.80 16.46 -13.43
N LEU A 143 -21.56 17.16 -12.32
CA LEU A 143 -22.52 18.11 -11.76
C LEU A 143 -22.76 19.29 -12.70
N ALA A 144 -21.69 19.86 -13.28
CA ALA A 144 -21.79 20.97 -14.22
C ALA A 144 -22.61 20.60 -15.45
N LEU A 145 -22.41 19.40 -15.99
CA LEU A 145 -23.17 18.91 -17.15
C LEU A 145 -24.62 18.55 -16.81
N ILE A 146 -24.89 18.07 -15.61
CA ILE A 146 -26.28 17.88 -15.15
C ILE A 146 -26.99 19.23 -15.03
N LEU A 147 -26.33 20.24 -14.46
CA LEU A 147 -26.87 21.61 -14.38
C LEU A 147 -27.06 22.25 -15.76
N ALA A 148 -26.22 21.89 -16.74
CA ALA A 148 -26.36 22.28 -18.14
C ALA A 148 -27.47 21.50 -18.90
N GLY A 149 -28.17 20.57 -18.25
CA GLY A 149 -29.26 19.78 -18.85
C GLY A 149 -28.80 18.52 -19.60
N SER A 150 -27.50 18.25 -19.63
CA SER A 150 -26.90 17.07 -20.27
C SER A 150 -26.70 15.93 -19.27
N PHE A 151 -27.73 15.07 -19.13
CA PHE A 151 -27.71 13.91 -18.24
C PHE A 151 -27.24 12.64 -18.97
N SER A 152 -26.30 11.89 -18.38
CA SER A 152 -25.84 10.60 -18.91
C SER A 152 -25.70 9.55 -17.82
N ILE A 153 -26.44 8.46 -17.93
CA ILE A 153 -26.40 7.30 -17.00
C ILE A 153 -24.99 6.69 -16.96
N VAL A 154 -24.27 6.71 -18.07
CA VAL A 154 -22.89 6.20 -18.17
C VAL A 154 -21.96 6.93 -17.19
N ARG A 155 -22.17 8.23 -16.96
CA ARG A 155 -21.36 9.02 -16.02
C ARG A 155 -21.57 8.57 -14.58
N LEU A 156 -22.80 8.24 -14.19
CA LEU A 156 -23.10 7.70 -12.86
C LEU A 156 -22.46 6.33 -12.65
N ILE A 157 -22.52 5.45 -13.64
CA ILE A 157 -21.86 4.14 -13.58
C ILE A 157 -20.36 4.31 -13.36
N ILE A 158 -19.72 5.24 -14.08
CA ILE A 158 -18.29 5.54 -13.93
C ILE A 158 -17.97 6.04 -12.51
N LEU A 159 -18.80 6.92 -11.94
CA LEU A 159 -18.63 7.42 -10.57
C LEU A 159 -18.71 6.31 -9.53
N VAL A 160 -19.65 5.37 -9.67
CA VAL A 160 -19.77 4.21 -8.77
C VAL A 160 -18.50 3.36 -8.82
N PHE A 161 -18.00 3.05 -10.03
CA PHE A 161 -16.76 2.28 -10.18
C PHE A 161 -15.52 3.00 -9.60
N LEU A 162 -15.44 4.32 -9.75
CA LEU A 162 -14.38 5.13 -9.12
C LEU A 162 -14.48 5.10 -7.59
N GLY A 163 -15.70 5.24 -7.06
CA GLY A 163 -15.97 5.18 -5.62
C GLY A 163 -15.53 3.85 -5.01
N GLU A 164 -15.90 2.72 -5.64
CA GLU A 164 -15.46 1.39 -5.20
C GLU A 164 -13.93 1.25 -5.22
N ALA A 165 -13.26 1.75 -6.26
CA ALA A 165 -11.81 1.68 -6.39
C ALA A 165 -11.10 2.49 -5.29
N ILE A 166 -11.65 3.66 -4.92
CA ILE A 166 -11.13 4.50 -3.84
C ILE A 166 -11.35 3.84 -2.49
N LEU A 167 -12.56 3.33 -2.21
CA LEU A 167 -12.87 2.64 -0.95
C LEU A 167 -11.96 1.44 -0.73
N ALA A 168 -11.76 0.61 -1.75
CA ALA A 168 -10.84 -0.53 -1.69
C ALA A 168 -9.40 -0.09 -1.39
N ALA A 169 -8.93 1.00 -2.02
CA ALA A 169 -7.59 1.52 -1.78
C ALA A 169 -7.42 2.10 -0.37
N ILE A 170 -8.44 2.78 0.17
CA ILE A 170 -8.43 3.34 1.53
C ILE A 170 -8.40 2.22 2.57
N GLN A 171 -9.22 1.18 2.40
CA GLN A 171 -9.25 0.04 3.31
C GLN A 171 -7.89 -0.65 3.44
N VAL A 172 -7.20 -0.88 2.32
CA VAL A 172 -5.86 -1.49 2.32
C VAL A 172 -4.84 -0.58 3.02
N ARG A 173 -4.89 0.73 2.82
CA ARG A 173 -3.99 1.66 3.54
C ARG A 173 -4.28 1.72 5.03
N LYS A 174 -5.55 1.70 5.43
CA LYS A 174 -5.95 1.68 6.83
C LYS A 174 -5.40 0.43 7.52
N GLN A 175 -5.53 -0.73 6.88
CA GLN A 175 -4.95 -1.98 7.40
C GLN A 175 -3.42 -1.95 7.47
N ARG A 176 -2.73 -1.40 6.44
CA ARG A 176 -1.26 -1.22 6.50
C ARG A 176 -0.81 -0.35 7.67
N LYS A 177 -1.53 0.74 7.95
CA LYS A 177 -1.20 1.63 9.07
C LYS A 177 -1.41 0.94 10.42
N LEU A 178 -2.49 0.18 10.57
CA LEU A 178 -2.78 -0.58 11.78
C LEU A 178 -1.71 -1.66 12.04
N MET A 179 -1.21 -2.32 10.99
CA MET A 179 -0.09 -3.27 11.11
C MET A 179 1.22 -2.61 11.52
N GLN A 180 1.54 -1.43 10.96
CA GLN A 180 2.77 -0.71 11.30
C GLN A 180 2.75 -0.15 12.72
N GLN A 181 1.57 0.04 13.31
CA GLN A 181 1.39 0.47 14.69
C GLN A 181 1.31 -0.69 15.69
N GLN A 182 1.37 -1.94 15.24
CA GLN A 182 1.44 -3.08 16.13
C GLN A 182 2.83 -3.10 16.79
N PRO A 183 2.96 -2.89 18.11
CA PRO A 183 4.24 -2.99 18.79
C PRO A 183 4.82 -4.40 18.57
N PRO A 184 6.16 -4.56 18.54
CA PRO A 184 6.76 -5.87 18.45
C PRO A 184 6.16 -6.72 19.56
N VAL A 185 5.54 -7.84 19.19
CA VAL A 185 4.95 -8.78 20.15
C VAL A 185 6.07 -9.15 21.11
N ASP A 186 5.92 -8.71 22.35
CA ASP A 186 6.80 -9.01 23.47
C ASP A 186 7.05 -10.52 23.50
N GLN A 187 8.22 -10.93 22.96
CA GLN A 187 8.80 -12.26 23.09
C GLN A 187 9.21 -12.56 24.55
N SER A 188 8.91 -11.67 25.49
CA SER A 188 9.31 -11.70 26.90
C SER A 188 8.34 -12.44 27.83
N ARG A 189 7.27 -13.08 27.32
CA ARG A 189 6.31 -13.84 28.14
C ARG A 189 6.40 -15.37 28.03
N ALA A 190 7.48 -15.87 27.44
CA ALA A 190 7.83 -17.29 27.47
C ALA A 190 9.25 -17.44 28.02
N ALA A 191 9.42 -17.14 29.31
CA ALA A 191 10.58 -17.53 30.11
C ALA A 191 10.08 -18.01 31.47
#